data_AF-B1BZ11-F1
#
_entry.id   AF-B1BZ11-F1
#
_cell.length_a   1.000
_cell.length_b   1.000
_cell.length_c   1.000
_cell.angle_alpha   90.00
_cell.angle_beta   90.00
_cell.angle_gamma   90.00
#
_symmetry.space_group_name_H-M   'P 1'
#
loop_
_entity.id
_entity.type
_entity.pdbx_description
1 polymer ?
#
loop_
_entity_poly.entity_id
_entity_poly.type
_entity_poly.pdbx_seq_one_letter_code
_entity_poly.pdbx_strand_id
1 'polypeptide(L)'
;MNSITMAIIFMLFIGFFIFQIIKKFLLNNLDKSINKKDYALTVTLSDMSLARRFLGDYTCDLYKAKAYYLDKNVDKFDEMLEHIISTEYKNPEDKKSFLLLYYHTFILKENKKYTDLILNELKKYSDENFIKYNQQAYEVMINKRNDLIEEMDNQIDSKKFYGFSLGVILYMIAIQYERIGDLKHAFTYFRDCIVCFSPNEKYVALAKKKIAELERNIIMVEE
;
A
#
# COMPACT_ATOMS: atom_id res chain seq x y z
N MET A 1 5.94 -43.30 19.76
CA MET A 1 6.51 -41.97 20.11
C MET A 1 6.69 -41.94 21.62
N ASN A 2 7.88 -41.58 22.12
CA ASN A 2 8.21 -41.65 23.56
C ASN A 2 7.48 -40.55 24.36
N SER A 3 7.07 -40.83 25.60
CA SER A 3 6.40 -39.90 26.51
C SER A 3 7.19 -38.59 26.71
N ILE A 4 8.52 -38.67 26.71
CA ILE A 4 9.40 -37.49 26.77
C ILE A 4 9.25 -36.62 25.52
N THR A 5 9.21 -37.23 24.33
CA THR A 5 9.00 -36.53 23.06
C THR A 5 7.63 -35.83 23.04
N MET A 6 6.59 -36.49 23.55
CA MET A 6 5.24 -35.90 23.69
C MET A 6 5.22 -34.70 24.64
N ALA A 7 5.90 -34.80 25.79
CA ALA A 7 5.98 -33.70 26.75
C ALA A 7 6.70 -32.48 26.18
N ILE A 8 7.79 -32.68 25.41
CA ILE A 8 8.53 -31.60 24.74
C ILE A 8 7.64 -30.91 23.69
N ILE A 9 6.95 -31.68 22.85
CA ILE A 9 6.03 -31.12 21.84
C ILE A 9 4.92 -30.32 22.51
N PHE A 10 4.35 -30.82 23.60
CA PHE A 10 3.30 -30.13 24.34
C PHE A 10 3.79 -28.81 24.97
N MET A 11 5.00 -28.78 25.54
CA MET A 11 5.60 -27.55 26.05
C MET A 11 5.87 -26.52 24.95
N LEU A 12 6.38 -26.94 23.79
CA LEU A 12 6.57 -26.06 22.63
C LEU A 12 5.23 -25.50 22.13
N PHE A 13 4.18 -26.32 22.13
CA PHE A 13 2.84 -25.92 21.74
C PHE A 13 2.25 -24.87 22.70
N ILE A 14 2.37 -25.07 24.02
CA ILE A 14 1.97 -24.07 25.02
C ILE A 14 2.76 -22.77 24.82
N GLY A 15 4.08 -22.86 24.63
CA GLY A 15 4.93 -21.70 24.37
C GLY A 15 4.48 -20.91 23.13
N PHE A 16 4.12 -21.61 22.05
CA PHE A 16 3.59 -21.00 20.84
C PHE A 16 2.27 -20.26 21.10
N PHE A 17 1.33 -20.83 21.87
CA PHE A 17 0.08 -20.13 22.20
C PHE A 17 0.31 -18.88 23.04
N ILE A 18 1.15 -18.96 24.05
CA ILE A 18 1.50 -17.79 24.88
C ILE A 18 2.08 -16.70 23.99
N PHE A 19 2.99 -17.05 23.08
CA PHE A 19 3.55 -16.12 22.10
C PHE A 19 2.47 -15.44 21.25
N GLN A 20 1.53 -16.21 20.70
CA GLN A 20 0.44 -15.68 19.87
C GLN A 20 -0.52 -14.78 20.64
N ILE A 21 -0.83 -15.11 21.90
CA ILE A 21 -1.68 -14.29 22.78
C ILE A 21 -1.03 -12.93 23.03
N ILE A 22 0.27 -12.92 23.39
CA ILE A 22 1.02 -11.68 23.61
C ILE A 22 1.08 -10.85 22.33
N LYS A 23 1.41 -11.48 21.19
CA LYS A 23 1.45 -10.83 19.87
C LYS A 23 0.12 -10.15 19.54
N LYS A 24 -0.99 -10.87 19.69
CA LYS A 24 -2.34 -10.35 19.44
C LYS A 24 -2.71 -9.21 20.38
N PHE A 25 -2.36 -9.31 21.66
CA PHE A 25 -2.61 -8.25 22.63
C PHE A 25 -1.88 -6.95 22.26
N LEU A 26 -0.59 -7.04 21.92
CA LEU A 26 0.22 -5.90 21.52
C LEU A 26 -0.31 -5.23 20.24
N LEU A 27 -0.63 -6.03 19.21
CA LEU A 27 -1.24 -5.51 17.97
C LEU A 27 -2.56 -4.80 18.25
N ASN A 28 -3.44 -5.41 19.03
CA ASN A 28 -4.72 -4.80 19.39
C ASN A 28 -4.56 -3.45 20.11
N ASN A 29 -3.51 -3.29 20.93
CA ASN A 29 -3.26 -2.03 21.62
C ASN A 29 -2.74 -0.95 20.66
N LEU A 30 -1.84 -1.31 19.73
CA LEU A 30 -1.40 -0.42 18.66
C LEU A 30 -2.59 0.03 17.81
N ASP A 31 -3.43 -0.90 17.35
CA ASP A 31 -4.63 -0.58 16.57
C ASP A 31 -5.61 0.31 17.34
N LYS A 32 -5.87 0.01 18.62
CA LYS A 32 -6.71 0.85 19.48
C LYS A 32 -6.15 2.26 19.63
N SER A 33 -4.84 2.41 19.82
CA SER A 33 -4.21 3.73 19.96
C SER A 33 -4.35 4.55 18.67
N ILE A 34 -4.08 3.96 17.50
CA ILE A 34 -4.30 4.61 16.21
C ILE A 34 -5.77 5.00 16.01
N ASN A 35 -6.71 4.10 16.30
CA ASN A 35 -8.14 4.36 16.11
C ASN A 35 -8.67 5.45 17.05
N LYS A 36 -8.09 5.57 18.25
CA LYS A 36 -8.36 6.65 19.20
C LYS A 36 -7.61 7.95 18.87
N LYS A 37 -6.79 7.97 17.82
CA LYS A 37 -5.90 9.07 17.43
C LYS A 37 -4.86 9.42 18.50
N ASP A 38 -4.51 8.46 19.35
CA ASP A 38 -3.45 8.62 20.35
C ASP A 38 -2.10 8.20 19.75
N TYR A 39 -1.60 9.06 18.87
CA TYR A 39 -0.41 8.80 18.07
C TYR A 39 0.86 8.76 18.94
N ALA A 40 0.91 9.55 20.01
CA ALA A 40 2.01 9.54 20.97
C ALA A 40 2.10 8.18 21.70
N LEU A 41 0.94 7.63 22.11
CA LEU A 41 0.90 6.28 22.68
C LEU A 41 1.31 5.22 21.66
N THR A 42 0.88 5.32 20.40
CA THR A 42 1.31 4.38 19.36
C THR A 42 2.83 4.35 19.24
N VAL A 43 3.48 5.51 19.17
CA VAL A 43 4.94 5.63 19.10
C VAL A 43 5.59 4.98 20.33
N THR A 44 5.10 5.31 21.53
CA THR A 44 5.63 4.77 22.80
C THR A 44 5.52 3.25 22.84
N LEU A 45 4.37 2.68 22.44
CA LEU A 45 4.15 1.24 22.39
C LEU A 45 5.08 0.56 21.38
N SER A 46 5.27 1.14 20.20
CA SER A 46 6.17 0.61 19.17
C SER A 46 7.64 0.60 19.58
N ASP A 47 8.06 1.51 20.46
CA ASP A 47 9.45 1.58 20.94
C ASP A 47 9.76 0.63 22.11
N MET A 48 8.74 -0.01 22.68
CA MET A 48 8.96 -0.99 23.75
C MET A 48 9.74 -2.21 23.24
N SER A 49 10.77 -2.64 24.00
CA SER A 49 11.54 -3.84 23.67
C SER A 49 10.67 -5.10 23.57
N LEU A 50 9.61 -5.18 24.38
CA LEU A 50 8.64 -6.28 24.31
C LEU A 50 7.86 -6.26 22.98
N ALA A 51 7.44 -5.08 22.52
CA ALA A 51 6.75 -4.94 21.24
C ALA A 51 7.67 -5.36 20.08
N ARG A 52 8.88 -4.82 20.02
CA ARG A 52 9.87 -5.19 18.99
C ARG A 52 10.19 -6.69 19.00
N ARG A 53 10.30 -7.31 20.18
CA ARG A 53 10.55 -8.75 20.31
C ARG A 53 9.42 -9.63 19.78
N PHE A 54 8.15 -9.28 20.06
CA PHE A 54 7.01 -10.13 19.72
C PHE A 54 6.35 -9.78 18.38
N LEU A 55 6.42 -8.51 17.96
CA LEU A 55 5.84 -8.03 16.70
C LEU A 55 6.87 -7.94 15.56
N GLY A 56 8.15 -7.83 15.91
CA GLY A 56 9.23 -7.54 14.97
C GLY A 56 9.41 -6.04 14.73
N ASP A 57 10.63 -5.65 14.36
CA ASP A 57 11.00 -4.25 14.11
C ASP A 57 10.16 -3.63 13.00
N TYR A 58 10.01 -4.35 11.87
CA TYR A 58 9.19 -3.92 10.75
C TYR A 58 7.77 -3.48 11.17
N THR A 59 7.07 -4.34 11.92
CA THR A 59 5.72 -4.04 12.38
C THR A 59 5.71 -2.78 13.24
N CYS A 60 6.65 -2.67 14.18
CA CYS A 60 6.72 -1.52 15.08
C CYS A 60 7.00 -0.22 14.31
N ASP A 61 7.95 -0.24 13.37
CA ASP A 61 8.32 0.90 12.55
C ASP A 61 7.21 1.31 11.58
N LEU A 62 6.45 0.34 11.04
CA LEU A 62 5.24 0.60 10.25
C LEU A 62 4.18 1.38 11.07
N TYR A 63 3.94 0.98 12.33
CA TYR A 63 3.00 1.70 13.20
C TYR A 63 3.51 3.09 13.58
N LYS A 64 4.82 3.27 13.80
CA LYS A 64 5.42 4.60 14.04
C LYS A 64 5.26 5.52 12.83
N ALA A 65 5.61 5.05 11.64
CA ALA A 65 5.44 5.79 10.40
C ALA A 65 3.97 6.20 10.20
N LYS A 66 3.04 5.26 10.45
CA LYS A 66 1.60 5.53 10.37
C LYS A 66 1.16 6.58 11.39
N ALA A 67 1.66 6.51 12.63
CA ALA A 67 1.34 7.48 13.67
C ALA A 67 1.81 8.89 13.28
N TYR A 68 3.08 9.05 12.89
CA TYR A 68 3.62 10.35 12.47
C TYR A 68 2.90 10.91 11.23
N TYR A 69 2.58 10.05 10.26
CA TYR A 69 1.82 10.47 9.09
C TYR A 69 0.40 10.96 9.44
N LEU A 70 -0.31 10.25 10.33
CA LEU A 70 -1.67 10.63 10.75
C LEU A 70 -1.69 11.85 11.68
N ASP A 71 -0.66 12.02 12.50
CA ASP A 71 -0.42 13.20 13.34
C ASP A 71 0.01 14.43 12.53
N LYS A 72 0.28 14.26 11.23
CA LYS A 72 0.83 15.29 10.34
C LYS A 72 2.19 15.83 10.81
N ASN A 73 2.93 15.03 11.57
CA ASN A 73 4.28 15.36 12.00
C ASN A 73 5.26 15.04 10.87
N VAL A 74 5.46 16.01 9.97
CA VAL A 74 6.26 15.84 8.75
C VAL A 74 7.70 15.49 9.06
N ASP A 75 8.33 16.20 9.99
CA ASP A 75 9.75 15.97 10.34
C ASP A 75 9.98 14.55 10.87
N LYS A 76 9.12 14.09 11.78
CA LYS A 76 9.22 12.71 12.30
C LYS A 76 8.84 11.65 11.28
N PHE A 77 7.94 11.96 10.36
CA PHE A 77 7.64 11.06 9.26
C PHE A 77 8.82 10.95 8.29
N ASP A 78 9.47 12.06 7.95
CA ASP A 78 10.68 12.10 7.11
C ASP A 78 11.80 11.25 7.74
N GLU A 79 12.13 11.51 9.02
CA GLU A 79 13.12 10.73 9.78
C GLU A 79 12.80 9.22 9.75
N MET A 80 11.52 8.86 9.91
CA MET A 80 11.09 7.45 9.90
C MET A 80 11.17 6.82 8.51
N LEU A 81 10.84 7.57 7.46
CA LEU A 81 10.94 7.10 6.09
C LEU A 81 12.40 6.82 5.71
N GLU A 82 13.31 7.75 6.05
CA GLU A 82 14.75 7.57 5.86
C GLU A 82 15.27 6.36 6.65
N HIS A 83 14.85 6.23 7.92
CA HIS A 83 15.18 5.07 8.73
C HIS A 83 14.78 3.77 8.03
N ILE A 84 13.51 3.62 7.62
CA ILE A 84 12.99 2.41 6.96
C ILE A 84 13.72 2.12 5.64
N ILE A 85 14.12 3.16 4.89
CA ILE A 85 14.90 3.00 3.66
C ILE A 85 16.32 2.51 3.94
N SER A 86 16.94 2.98 5.03
CA SER A 86 18.28 2.54 5.43
C SER A 86 18.32 1.18 6.13
N THR A 87 17.20 0.74 6.72
CA THR A 87 17.14 -0.48 7.53
C THR A 87 17.09 -1.75 6.68
N GLU A 88 17.94 -2.72 7.02
CA GLU A 88 17.87 -4.10 6.54
C GLU A 88 16.99 -4.93 7.47
N TYR A 89 15.74 -5.14 7.07
CA TYR A 89 14.82 -6.01 7.80
C TYR A 89 15.13 -7.50 7.55
N LYS A 90 14.80 -8.34 8.53
CA LYS A 90 14.99 -9.81 8.43
C LYS A 90 14.32 -10.42 7.20
N ASN A 91 13.17 -9.87 6.79
CA ASN A 91 12.47 -10.24 5.57
C ASN A 91 12.52 -9.08 4.57
N PRO A 92 13.23 -9.21 3.44
CA PRO A 92 13.30 -8.16 2.42
C PRO A 92 11.94 -7.71 1.87
N GLU A 93 10.94 -8.61 1.86
CA GLU A 93 9.57 -8.29 1.40
C GLU A 93 8.84 -7.32 2.34
N ASP A 94 9.27 -7.20 3.60
CA ASP A 94 8.69 -6.25 4.56
C ASP A 94 8.94 -4.81 4.11
N LYS A 95 10.20 -4.48 3.78
CA LYS A 95 10.58 -3.18 3.24
C LYS A 95 9.84 -2.88 1.93
N LYS A 96 9.79 -3.86 1.03
CA LYS A 96 9.08 -3.74 -0.26
C LYS A 96 7.61 -3.40 -0.04
N SER A 97 6.96 -4.09 0.89
CA SER A 97 5.54 -3.89 1.23
C SER A 97 5.28 -2.49 1.78
N PHE A 98 6.15 -1.98 2.67
CA PHE A 98 6.05 -0.61 3.17
C PHE A 98 6.19 0.42 2.06
N LEU A 99 7.24 0.31 1.24
CA LEU A 99 7.51 1.23 0.15
C LEU A 99 6.32 1.25 -0.82
N LEU A 100 5.78 0.09 -1.18
CA LEU A 100 4.64 0.00 -2.09
C LEU A 100 3.38 0.65 -1.50
N LEU A 101 3.06 0.38 -0.23
CA LEU A 101 1.90 0.97 0.45
C LEU A 101 1.96 2.51 0.48
N TYR A 102 3.12 3.06 0.85
CA TYR A 102 3.29 4.50 0.92
C TYR A 102 3.43 5.13 -0.46
N TYR A 103 4.07 4.46 -1.42
CA TYR A 103 4.14 4.89 -2.81
C TYR A 103 2.75 5.15 -3.38
N HIS A 104 1.86 4.14 -3.33
CA HIS A 104 0.49 4.29 -3.84
C HIS A 104 -0.35 5.26 -3.01
N THR A 105 -0.05 5.43 -1.72
CA THR A 105 -0.69 6.46 -0.91
C THR A 105 -0.31 7.86 -1.38
N PHE A 106 0.96 8.11 -1.69
CA PHE A 106 1.45 9.42 -2.09
C PHE A 106 1.16 9.74 -3.54
N ILE A 107 1.20 8.75 -4.43
CA ILE A 107 0.92 8.96 -5.84
C ILE A 107 -0.54 9.39 -6.08
N LEU A 108 -1.49 8.80 -5.34
CA LEU A 108 -2.91 9.16 -5.38
C LEU A 108 -3.18 10.55 -4.79
N LYS A 109 -2.25 11.07 -3.99
CA LYS A 109 -2.26 12.44 -3.46
C LYS A 109 -1.38 13.39 -4.27
N GLU A 110 -0.78 12.89 -5.35
CA GLU A 110 0.15 13.62 -6.20
C GLU A 110 1.31 14.26 -5.43
N ASN A 111 1.73 13.64 -4.32
CA ASN A 111 2.82 14.15 -3.49
C ASN A 111 4.17 13.77 -4.09
N LYS A 112 4.65 14.62 -5.00
CA LYS A 112 5.88 14.41 -5.76
C LYS A 112 7.10 14.13 -4.87
N LYS A 113 7.31 14.85 -3.76
CA LYS A 113 8.47 14.67 -2.85
C LYS A 113 8.63 13.20 -2.44
N TYR A 114 7.57 12.60 -1.88
CA TYR A 114 7.64 11.22 -1.39
C TYR A 114 7.55 10.19 -2.51
N THR A 115 6.77 10.49 -3.56
CA THR A 115 6.68 9.61 -4.71
C THR A 115 8.03 9.46 -5.42
N ASP A 116 8.78 10.55 -5.63
CA ASP A 116 10.14 10.53 -6.22
C ASP A 116 11.09 9.68 -5.38
N LEU A 117 11.13 9.97 -4.07
CA LEU A 117 12.00 9.29 -3.11
C LEU A 117 11.73 7.79 -3.07
N ILE A 118 10.46 7.38 -2.95
CA ILE A 118 10.11 5.96 -2.87
C ILE A 118 10.29 5.26 -4.22
N LEU A 119 9.96 5.90 -5.35
CA LEU A 119 10.13 5.31 -6.67
C LEU A 119 11.61 4.98 -6.96
N ASN A 120 12.53 5.84 -6.52
CA ASN A 120 13.97 5.57 -6.64
C ASN A 120 14.40 4.31 -5.87
N GLU A 121 13.76 4.01 -4.74
CA GLU A 121 13.98 2.76 -4.02
C GLU A 121 13.32 1.56 -4.71
N LEU A 122 12.09 1.73 -5.23
CA LEU A 122 11.37 0.67 -5.95
C LEU A 122 12.08 0.24 -7.25
N LYS A 123 12.83 1.15 -7.90
CA LYS A 123 13.65 0.86 -9.09
C LYS A 123 14.84 -0.07 -8.82
N LYS A 124 15.23 -0.27 -7.57
CA LYS A 124 16.36 -1.13 -7.20
C LYS A 124 16.00 -2.63 -7.16
N TYR A 125 14.70 -2.97 -7.22
CA TYR A 125 14.26 -4.35 -7.29
C TYR A 125 14.52 -4.94 -8.69
N SER A 126 14.57 -6.27 -8.82
CA SER A 126 14.92 -6.94 -10.09
C SER A 126 13.72 -7.25 -11.00
N ASP A 127 12.49 -7.15 -10.49
CA ASP A 127 11.29 -7.48 -11.25
C ASP A 127 10.92 -6.32 -12.19
N GLU A 128 11.18 -6.50 -13.49
CA GLU A 128 10.94 -5.50 -14.51
C GLU A 128 9.46 -5.10 -14.62
N ASN A 129 8.53 -6.06 -14.49
CA ASN A 129 7.10 -5.76 -14.55
C ASN A 129 6.71 -4.91 -13.33
N PHE A 130 7.24 -5.25 -12.15
CA PHE A 130 7.04 -4.49 -10.93
C PHE A 130 7.51 -3.04 -11.05
N ILE A 131 8.70 -2.82 -11.62
CA ILE A 131 9.23 -1.47 -11.87
C ILE A 131 8.34 -0.75 -12.90
N LYS A 132 7.97 -1.44 -13.98
CA LYS A 132 7.26 -0.85 -15.11
C LYS A 132 5.92 -0.26 -14.71
N TYR A 133 5.04 -1.02 -14.06
CA TYR A 133 3.71 -0.49 -13.73
C TYR A 133 3.79 0.65 -12.70
N ASN A 134 4.75 0.58 -11.76
CA ASN A 134 4.98 1.65 -10.80
C ASN A 134 5.48 2.93 -11.50
N GLN A 135 6.40 2.81 -12.45
CA GLN A 135 6.86 3.95 -13.26
C GLN A 135 5.71 4.52 -14.10
N GLN A 136 4.89 3.69 -14.74
CA GLN A 136 3.76 4.20 -15.52
C GLN A 136 2.72 4.92 -14.64
N ALA A 137 2.47 4.41 -13.43
CA ALA A 137 1.64 5.13 -12.47
C ALA A 137 2.24 6.51 -12.12
N TYR A 138 3.56 6.63 -12.03
CA TYR A 138 4.25 7.92 -11.85
C TYR A 138 4.02 8.85 -13.02
N GLU A 139 4.25 8.35 -14.23
CA GLU A 139 4.09 9.13 -15.46
C GLU A 139 2.67 9.69 -15.61
N VAL A 140 1.65 8.88 -15.29
CA VAL A 140 0.26 9.31 -15.39
C VAL A 140 -0.12 10.26 -14.26
N MET A 141 0.23 9.96 -13.00
CA MET A 141 -0.26 10.74 -11.86
C MET A 141 0.55 12.01 -11.61
N ILE A 142 1.88 11.95 -11.75
CA ILE A 142 2.79 13.07 -11.46
C ILE A 142 3.10 13.85 -12.73
N ASN A 143 3.54 13.19 -13.81
CA ASN A 143 3.92 13.87 -15.05
C ASN A 143 2.73 14.17 -15.97
N LYS A 144 1.52 13.73 -15.60
CA LYS A 144 0.27 13.98 -16.34
C LYS A 144 0.27 13.45 -17.79
N ARG A 145 1.07 12.44 -18.08
CA ARG A 145 1.07 11.78 -19.39
C ARG A 145 -0.29 11.14 -19.68
N ASN A 146 -0.72 11.25 -20.95
CA ASN A 146 -1.96 10.67 -21.48
C ASN A 146 -1.72 9.81 -22.73
N ASP A 147 -0.46 9.66 -23.14
CA ASP A 147 0.01 8.95 -24.33
C ASP A 147 0.41 7.49 -24.04
N LEU A 148 0.16 6.99 -22.82
CA LEU A 148 0.53 5.63 -22.41
C LEU A 148 -0.60 4.61 -22.58
N ILE A 149 -1.81 5.03 -22.97
CA ILE A 149 -3.00 4.17 -23.06
C ILE A 149 -2.71 2.90 -23.88
N GLU A 150 -2.27 3.05 -25.13
CA GLU A 150 -1.99 1.91 -26.02
C GLU A 150 -0.92 0.96 -25.44
N GLU A 151 0.14 1.50 -24.85
CA GLU A 151 1.18 0.68 -24.22
C GLU A 151 0.64 -0.10 -23.02
N MET A 152 -0.23 0.52 -22.23
CA MET A 152 -0.83 -0.09 -21.04
C MET A 152 -1.93 -1.10 -21.40
N ASP A 153 -2.68 -0.89 -22.47
CA ASP A 153 -3.65 -1.87 -22.99
C ASP A 153 -2.96 -3.14 -23.49
N ASN A 154 -1.89 -2.99 -24.28
CA ASN A 154 -1.07 -4.12 -24.73
C ASN A 154 -0.51 -4.95 -23.56
N GLN A 155 -0.29 -4.33 -22.40
CA GLN A 155 0.14 -5.03 -21.19
C GLN A 155 -0.97 -5.88 -20.57
N ILE A 156 -2.22 -5.42 -20.62
CA ILE A 156 -3.39 -6.19 -20.17
C ILE A 156 -3.51 -7.46 -21.01
N ASP A 157 -3.42 -7.33 -22.33
CA ASP A 157 -3.52 -8.44 -23.27
C ASP A 157 -2.37 -9.46 -23.13
N SER A 158 -1.19 -8.99 -22.74
CA SER A 158 -0.03 -9.85 -22.50
C SER A 158 -0.18 -10.78 -21.30
N LYS A 159 -1.21 -10.59 -20.45
CA LYS A 159 -1.46 -11.33 -19.20
C LYS A 159 -0.26 -11.36 -18.25
N LYS A 160 0.62 -10.35 -18.28
CA LYS A 160 1.77 -10.24 -17.38
C LYS A 160 1.42 -9.65 -16.00
N PHE A 161 0.25 -9.03 -15.87
CA PHE A 161 -0.19 -8.34 -14.65
C PHE A 161 -1.47 -8.96 -14.10
N TYR A 162 -1.52 -9.08 -12.77
CA TYR A 162 -2.65 -9.66 -12.04
C TYR A 162 -2.89 -8.93 -10.72
N GLY A 163 -4.12 -9.08 -10.20
CA GLY A 163 -4.53 -8.51 -8.92
C GLY A 163 -4.25 -7.02 -8.83
N PHE A 164 -3.60 -6.60 -7.75
CA PHE A 164 -3.32 -5.19 -7.47
C PHE A 164 -2.61 -4.45 -8.62
N SER A 165 -1.59 -5.06 -9.23
CA SER A 165 -0.82 -4.44 -10.31
C SER A 165 -1.68 -4.14 -11.55
N LEU A 166 -2.54 -5.08 -11.94
CA LEU A 166 -3.51 -4.91 -13.02
C LEU A 166 -4.53 -3.81 -12.69
N GLY A 167 -5.02 -3.80 -11.45
CA GLY A 167 -5.93 -2.74 -10.99
C GLY A 167 -5.31 -1.35 -11.10
N VAL A 168 -4.03 -1.20 -10.74
CA VAL A 168 -3.31 0.07 -10.90
C VAL A 168 -3.23 0.46 -12.37
N ILE A 169 -2.85 -0.46 -13.26
CA ILE A 169 -2.77 -0.20 -14.71
C ILE A 169 -4.11 0.28 -15.26
N LEU A 170 -5.20 -0.43 -14.97
CA LEU A 170 -6.55 -0.05 -15.39
C LEU A 170 -6.95 1.33 -14.86
N TYR A 171 -6.65 1.62 -13.59
CA TYR A 171 -6.92 2.94 -13.01
C TYR A 171 -6.16 4.05 -13.73
N MET A 172 -4.89 3.81 -14.09
CA MET A 172 -4.08 4.79 -14.82
C MET A 172 -4.59 5.01 -16.24
N ILE A 173 -5.03 3.95 -16.94
CA ILE A 173 -5.69 4.09 -18.25
C ILE A 173 -6.95 4.95 -18.12
N ALA A 174 -7.79 4.69 -17.11
CA ALA A 174 -9.00 5.46 -16.86
C ALA A 174 -8.73 6.96 -16.66
N ILE A 175 -7.68 7.30 -15.89
CA ILE A 175 -7.26 8.68 -15.65
C ILE A 175 -6.82 9.38 -16.95
N GLN A 176 -6.12 8.67 -17.83
CA GLN A 176 -5.70 9.23 -19.12
C GLN A 176 -6.90 9.49 -20.03
N TYR A 177 -7.83 8.54 -20.14
CA TYR A 177 -9.08 8.71 -20.90
C TYR A 177 -9.94 9.86 -20.37
N GLU A 178 -10.06 9.98 -19.05
CA GLU A 178 -10.79 11.09 -18.41
C GLU A 178 -10.23 12.45 -18.83
N ARG A 179 -8.90 12.60 -18.85
CA ARG A 179 -8.22 13.86 -19.20
C ARG A 179 -8.33 14.23 -20.67
N ILE A 180 -8.38 13.25 -21.58
CA ILE A 180 -8.56 13.51 -23.01
C ILE A 180 -10.04 13.64 -23.42
N GLY A 181 -10.97 13.53 -22.46
CA GLY A 181 -12.40 13.73 -22.67
C GLY A 181 -13.16 12.49 -23.15
N ASP A 182 -12.52 11.33 -23.22
CA ASP A 182 -13.19 10.06 -23.56
C ASP A 182 -13.81 9.44 -22.29
N LEU A 183 -14.94 10.01 -21.88
CA LEU A 183 -15.59 9.67 -20.62
C LEU A 183 -16.14 8.24 -20.60
N LYS A 184 -16.49 7.69 -21.77
CA LYS A 184 -17.04 6.33 -21.88
C LYS A 184 -15.98 5.27 -21.60
N HIS A 185 -14.79 5.41 -22.17
CA HIS A 185 -13.68 4.53 -21.83
C HIS A 185 -13.22 4.76 -20.40
N ALA A 186 -13.08 6.02 -19.95
CA ALA A 186 -12.73 6.32 -18.56
C ALA A 186 -13.66 5.61 -17.55
N PHE A 187 -14.98 5.70 -17.76
CA PHE A 187 -15.99 5.02 -16.94
C PHE A 187 -15.77 3.50 -16.90
N THR A 188 -15.55 2.89 -18.06
CA THR A 188 -15.35 1.45 -18.19
C THR A 188 -14.12 0.98 -17.42
N TYR A 189 -12.97 1.64 -17.62
CA TYR A 189 -11.72 1.27 -16.93
C TYR A 189 -11.78 1.54 -15.42
N PHE A 190 -12.45 2.61 -14.95
CA PHE A 190 -12.66 2.80 -13.50
C PHE A 190 -13.50 1.69 -12.89
N ARG A 191 -14.54 1.21 -13.60
CA ARG A 191 -15.35 0.10 -13.12
C ARG A 191 -14.54 -1.20 -13.07
N ASP A 192 -13.78 -1.47 -14.12
CA ASP A 192 -13.04 -2.71 -14.25
C ASP A 192 -11.85 -2.77 -13.29
N CYS A 193 -11.21 -1.65 -12.97
CA CYS A 193 -10.13 -1.64 -11.97
C CYS A 193 -10.60 -2.08 -10.57
N ILE A 194 -11.86 -1.83 -10.21
CA ILE A 194 -12.41 -2.17 -8.89
C ILE A 194 -12.34 -3.68 -8.62
N VAL A 195 -12.58 -4.51 -9.64
CA VAL A 195 -12.58 -5.97 -9.46
C VAL A 195 -11.18 -6.54 -9.17
N CYS A 196 -10.13 -5.77 -9.48
CA CYS A 196 -8.75 -6.16 -9.25
C CYS A 196 -8.25 -5.86 -7.82
N PHE A 197 -8.98 -5.04 -7.06
CA PHE A 197 -8.58 -4.58 -5.74
C PHE A 197 -9.34 -5.27 -4.61
N SER A 198 -8.70 -5.37 -3.44
CA SER A 198 -9.42 -5.72 -2.21
C SER A 198 -10.41 -4.60 -1.85
N PRO A 199 -11.58 -4.89 -1.26
CA PRO A 199 -12.64 -3.89 -1.02
C PRO A 199 -12.22 -2.66 -0.21
N ASN A 200 -11.21 -2.80 0.66
CA ASN A 200 -10.71 -1.76 1.55
C ASN A 200 -9.56 -0.92 0.95
N GLU A 201 -9.15 -1.20 -0.29
CA GLU A 201 -8.09 -0.45 -0.96
C GLU A 201 -8.53 0.98 -1.28
N LYS A 202 -7.60 1.93 -1.16
CA LYS A 202 -7.87 3.36 -1.45
C LYS A 202 -8.34 3.58 -2.88
N TYR A 203 -7.81 2.80 -3.82
CA TYR A 203 -8.21 2.84 -5.22
C TYR A 203 -9.70 2.55 -5.42
N VAL A 204 -10.30 1.64 -4.65
CA VAL A 204 -11.73 1.30 -4.78
C VAL A 204 -12.60 2.51 -4.45
N ALA A 205 -12.33 3.19 -3.34
CA ALA A 205 -13.08 4.37 -2.93
C ALA A 205 -12.96 5.51 -3.96
N LEU A 206 -11.75 5.72 -4.50
CA LEU A 206 -11.50 6.76 -5.50
C LEU A 206 -12.14 6.43 -6.85
N ALA A 207 -12.04 5.18 -7.32
CA ALA A 207 -12.66 4.74 -8.56
C ALA A 207 -14.19 4.87 -8.49
N LYS A 208 -14.82 4.46 -7.38
CA LYS A 208 -16.27 4.64 -7.18
C LYS A 208 -16.69 6.11 -7.21
N LYS A 209 -15.89 7.00 -6.61
CA LYS A 209 -16.14 8.44 -6.66
C LYS A 209 -16.07 8.95 -8.12
N LYS A 210 -15.05 8.53 -8.87
CA LYS A 210 -14.88 8.90 -10.29
C LYS A 210 -16.03 8.41 -11.16
N ILE A 211 -16.47 7.16 -10.98
CA ILE A 211 -17.64 6.60 -11.66
C ILE A 211 -18.89 7.46 -11.43
N ALA A 212 -19.18 7.80 -10.17
CA ALA A 212 -20.35 8.62 -9.84
C ALA A 212 -20.26 10.08 -10.36
N GLU A 213 -19.05 10.61 -10.57
CA GLU A 213 -18.83 11.89 -11.25
C GLU A 213 -19.06 11.77 -12.76
N LEU A 214 -18.56 10.70 -13.38
CA LEU A 214 -18.72 10.46 -14.82
C LEU A 214 -20.17 10.15 -15.22
N GLU A 215 -20.92 9.37 -14.43
CA GLU A 215 -22.34 9.08 -14.71
C GLU A 215 -23.15 10.36 -14.84
N ARG A 216 -22.93 11.32 -13.93
CA ARG A 216 -23.59 12.62 -13.98
C ARG A 216 -23.22 13.40 -15.25
N ASN A 217 -21.96 13.34 -15.67
CA ASN A 217 -21.50 14.08 -16.84
C ASN A 217 -21.93 13.46 -18.15
N ILE A 218 -22.05 12.13 -18.23
CA ILE A 218 -22.52 11.44 -19.43
C ILE A 218 -24.01 11.72 -19.67
N ILE A 219 -24.84 11.67 -18.62
CA ILE A 219 -26.28 11.96 -18.72
C ILE A 219 -26.54 13.40 -19.21
N MET A 220 -25.74 14.38 -18.76
CA MET A 220 -25.90 15.79 -19.16
C MET A 220 -25.43 16.11 -20.60
N VAL A 221 -24.75 15.18 -21.27
CA VAL A 221 -24.28 15.34 -22.67
C VAL A 221 -25.25 14.66 -23.66
N GLU A 222 -26.11 13.76 -23.16
CA GLU A 222 -27.12 13.05 -23.95
C GLU A 222 -28.51 13.72 -23.91
N GLU A 223 -28.68 14.81 -23.14
CA GLU A 223 -29.85 15.71 -23.13
C GLU A 223 -29.63 16.96 -23.99
#